data_AF-A0A1D2MI36-F1
#
_entry.id   AF-A0A1D2MI36-F1
#
_cell.length_a   1.000
_cell.length_b   1.000
_cell.length_c   1.000
_cell.angle_alpha   90.00
_cell.angle_beta   90.00
_cell.angle_gamma   90.00
#
_symmetry.space_group_name_H-M   'P 1'
#
loop_
_entity.id
_entity.type
_entity.pdbx_description
1 polymer ?
#
loop_
_entity_poly.entity_id
_entity_poly.type
_entity_poly.pdbx_seq_one_letter_code
_entity_poly.pdbx_strand_id
1 'polypeptide(L)'
;IHADEQAILYCNAIKTASESKLETFWSFFENQYFKEPYSEQRNKYLKALSCVTSKGHIERLLTWTTNDTLDFHDVDRVLLLKYVIANPVGRDIVLKFLDENFSALYKR
;
A
#
# COMPACT_ATOMS: atom_id res chain seq x y z
N ILE A 1 20.33 8.07 -0.39
CA ILE A 1 19.28 8.35 -1.41
C ILE A 1 18.63 9.66 -1.01
N HIS A 2 18.61 10.65 -1.91
CA HIS A 2 17.99 11.94 -1.61
C HIS A 2 16.49 11.76 -1.31
N ALA A 3 15.92 12.57 -0.42
CA ALA A 3 14.56 12.41 0.06
C ALA A 3 13.51 12.37 -1.07
N ASP A 4 13.77 13.10 -2.16
CA ASP A 4 12.89 13.23 -3.33
C ASP A 4 12.92 11.99 -4.23
N GLU A 5 14.00 11.21 -4.20
CA GLU A 5 14.18 10.03 -5.05
C GLU A 5 13.73 8.74 -4.37
N GLN A 6 13.59 8.75 -3.04
CA GLN A 6 13.27 7.56 -2.26
C GLN A 6 11.95 6.92 -2.69
N ALA A 7 10.89 7.71 -2.87
CA ALA A 7 9.59 7.19 -3.27
C ALA A 7 9.63 6.45 -4.61
N ILE A 8 10.36 7.01 -5.59
CA ILE A 8 10.52 6.41 -6.92
C ILE A 8 11.34 5.12 -6.80
N LEU A 9 12.46 5.16 -6.09
CA LEU A 9 13.32 4.00 -5.92
C LEU A 9 12.61 2.85 -5.21
N TYR A 10 11.90 3.12 -4.12
CA TYR A 10 11.18 2.10 -3.35
C TYR A 10 10.04 1.49 -4.17
N CYS A 11 9.28 2.32 -4.89
CA CYS A 11 8.25 1.87 -5.82
C CYS A 11 8.83 0.95 -6.89
N ASN A 12 9.96 1.32 -7.50
CA ASN A 12 10.63 0.50 -8.50
C ASN A 12 11.13 -0.82 -7.91
N ALA A 13 11.69 -0.80 -6.69
CA ALA A 13 12.16 -2.02 -6.02
C ALA A 13 11.05 -3.07 -5.86
N ILE A 14 9.83 -2.64 -5.48
CA ILE A 14 8.67 -3.53 -5.39
C ILE A 14 8.16 -3.92 -6.78
N LYS A 15 7.99 -2.96 -7.68
CA LYS A 15 7.40 -3.17 -9.01
C LYS A 15 8.21 -4.14 -9.86
N THR A 16 9.54 -4.09 -9.78
CA THR A 16 10.45 -4.92 -10.60
C THR A 16 11.04 -6.09 -9.82
N ALA A 17 10.57 -6.36 -8.60
CA ALA A 17 11.04 -7.51 -7.82
C ALA A 17 10.72 -8.82 -8.55
N SER A 18 11.66 -9.76 -8.55
CA SER A 18 11.33 -11.16 -8.85
C SER A 18 10.40 -11.71 -7.77
N GLU A 19 9.62 -12.74 -8.08
CA GLU A 19 8.75 -13.41 -7.10
C GLU A 19 9.51 -13.79 -5.82
N SER A 20 10.73 -14.31 -5.97
CA SER A 20 11.61 -14.67 -4.85
C SER A 20 12.08 -13.52 -3.96
N LYS A 21 12.06 -12.27 -4.46
CA LYS A 21 12.50 -11.07 -3.72
C LYS A 21 11.34 -10.18 -3.27
N LEU A 22 10.16 -10.35 -3.88
CA LEU A 22 9.00 -9.51 -3.60
C LEU A 22 8.63 -9.56 -2.12
N GLU A 23 8.53 -10.75 -1.54
CA GLU A 23 8.18 -10.91 -0.11
C GLU A 23 9.21 -10.28 0.83
N THR A 24 10.50 -10.32 0.47
CA THR A 24 11.56 -9.69 1.25
C THR A 24 11.42 -8.17 1.24
N PHE A 25 11.21 -7.57 0.07
CA PHE A 25 11.01 -6.12 -0.02
C PHE A 25 9.68 -5.70 0.59
N TRP A 26 8.63 -6.49 0.41
CA TRP A 26 7.33 -6.29 1.02
C TRP A 26 7.44 -6.22 2.53
N SER A 27 7.98 -7.28 3.15
CA SER A 27 8.13 -7.39 4.60
C SER A 27 9.01 -6.27 5.15
N PHE A 28 10.04 -5.87 4.41
CA PHE A 28 10.85 -4.71 4.76
C PHE A 28 10.01 -3.44 4.83
N PHE A 29 9.32 -3.05 3.75
CA PHE A 29 8.56 -1.80 3.69
C PHE A 29 7.33 -1.81 4.60
N GLU A 30 6.66 -2.95 4.76
CA GLU A 30 5.58 -3.15 5.73
C GLU A 30 6.07 -2.87 7.15
N ASN A 31 7.20 -3.49 7.55
CA ASN A 31 7.79 -3.24 8.86
C ASN A 31 8.26 -1.79 9.04
N GLN A 32 8.83 -1.16 8.01
CA GLN A 32 9.20 0.26 8.09
C GLN A 32 7.96 1.16 8.25
N TYR A 33 6.88 0.89 7.51
CA TYR A 33 5.62 1.64 7.61
C TYR A 33 5.09 1.69 9.06
N PHE A 34 4.99 0.55 9.73
CA PHE A 34 4.42 0.48 11.09
C PHE A 34 5.36 1.01 12.18
N LYS A 35 6.65 1.17 11.90
CA LYS A 35 7.63 1.71 12.85
C LYS A 35 7.91 3.20 12.65
N GLU A 36 7.46 3.78 11.54
CA GLU A 36 7.84 5.12 11.12
C GLU A 36 6.95 6.20 11.78
N PRO A 37 7.50 7.02 12.71
CA PRO A 37 6.73 8.09 13.34
C PRO A 37 6.40 9.25 12.39
N TYR A 38 7.22 9.48 11.34
CA TYR A 38 7.06 10.62 10.45
C TYR A 38 6.14 10.29 9.27
N SER A 39 5.01 10.98 9.18
CA SER A 39 3.99 10.76 8.14
C SER A 39 4.54 10.85 6.72
N GLU A 40 5.45 11.79 6.44
CA GLU A 40 6.03 11.94 5.11
C GLU A 40 6.82 10.69 4.69
N GLN A 41 7.63 10.14 5.59
CA GLN A 41 8.42 8.94 5.31
C GLN A 41 7.52 7.70 5.26
N ARG A 42 6.53 7.61 6.15
CA ARG A 42 5.51 6.56 6.15
C ARG A 42 4.74 6.50 4.83
N ASN A 43 4.39 7.65 4.27
CA ASN A 43 3.74 7.77 2.96
C ASN A 43 4.60 7.24 1.82
N LYS A 44 5.94 7.36 1.91
CA LYS A 44 6.86 6.79 0.90
C LYS A 44 6.85 5.26 0.96
N TYR A 45 6.80 4.67 2.16
CA TYR A 45 6.68 3.22 2.32
C TYR A 45 5.32 2.70 1.83
N LEU A 46 4.23 3.40 2.16
CA LEU A 46 2.90 3.06 1.69
C LEU A 46 2.80 3.15 0.16
N LYS A 47 3.41 4.19 -0.43
CA LYS A 47 3.50 4.35 -1.89
C LYS A 47 4.29 3.22 -2.53
N ALA A 48 5.39 2.79 -1.91
CA ALA A 48 6.21 1.68 -2.39
C ALA A 48 5.42 0.37 -2.45
N LEU A 49 4.75 0.00 -1.35
CA LEU A 49 3.92 -1.19 -1.27
C LEU A 49 2.81 -1.18 -2.33
N SER A 50 2.21 -0.01 -2.57
CA SER A 50 1.16 0.19 -3.57
C SER A 50 1.62 0.01 -5.02
N CYS A 51 2.94 -0.03 -5.29
CA CYS A 51 3.49 -0.26 -6.62
C CYS A 51 3.60 -1.74 -7.02
N VAL A 52 3.21 -2.65 -6.14
CA VAL A 52 3.19 -4.09 -6.41
C VAL A 52 2.27 -4.43 -7.59
N THR A 53 2.66 -5.40 -8.40
CA THR A 53 1.88 -5.87 -9.57
C THR A 53 1.12 -7.17 -9.30
N SER A 54 1.43 -7.85 -8.19
CA SER A 54 0.74 -9.06 -7.75
C SER A 54 -0.65 -8.73 -7.20
N LYS A 55 -1.67 -9.36 -7.77
CA LYS A 55 -3.07 -9.23 -7.33
C LYS A 55 -3.24 -9.56 -5.83
N GLY A 56 -2.65 -10.66 -5.35
CA GLY A 56 -2.79 -11.07 -3.95
C GLY A 56 -2.21 -10.04 -2.96
N HIS A 57 -1.13 -9.36 -3.35
CA HIS A 57 -0.55 -8.28 -2.55
C HIS A 57 -1.42 -7.03 -2.55
N ILE A 58 -2.03 -6.69 -3.69
CA ILE A 58 -3.00 -5.60 -3.78
C ILE A 58 -4.20 -5.89 -2.87
N GLU A 59 -4.77 -7.09 -2.96
CA GLU A 59 -5.88 -7.51 -2.08
C GLU A 59 -5.47 -7.45 -0.60
N ARG A 60 -4.25 -7.91 -0.25
CA ARG A 60 -3.69 -7.80 1.09
C ARG A 60 -3.64 -6.34 1.57
N LEU A 61 -3.18 -5.39 0.75
CA LEU A 61 -3.21 -3.97 1.11
C LEU A 61 -4.63 -3.46 1.36
N LEU A 62 -5.58 -3.84 0.51
CA LEU A 62 -6.96 -3.38 0.67
C LEU A 62 -7.57 -3.85 1.99
N THR A 63 -7.23 -5.05 2.46
CA THR A 63 -7.68 -5.51 3.79
C THR A 63 -7.19 -4.63 4.94
N TRP A 64 -6.07 -3.90 4.80
CA TRP A 64 -5.63 -2.95 5.83
C TRP A 64 -6.65 -1.82 6.03
N THR A 65 -7.35 -1.42 4.96
CA THR A 65 -8.34 -0.34 5.00
C THR A 65 -9.63 -0.71 5.74
N THR A 66 -9.87 -2.00 5.96
CA THR A 66 -11.04 -2.50 6.67
C THR A 66 -10.69 -3.26 7.95
N ASN A 67 -9.40 -3.45 8.25
CA ASN A 67 -8.95 -4.07 9.48
C ASN A 67 -8.96 -3.08 10.65
N ASP A 68 -9.75 -3.39 11.69
CA ASP A 68 -9.87 -2.62 12.94
C ASP A 68 -8.78 -2.93 13.97
N THR A 69 -8.12 -4.08 13.87
CA THR A 69 -7.05 -4.47 14.79
C THR A 69 -5.69 -3.95 14.35
N LEU A 70 -5.60 -3.44 13.13
CA LEU A 70 -4.37 -2.89 12.57
C LEU A 70 -4.25 -1.42 12.97
N ASP A 71 -3.08 -1.04 13.50
CA ASP A 71 -2.74 0.36 13.76
C ASP A 71 -2.48 1.10 12.43
N PHE A 72 -3.58 1.45 11.75
CA PHE A 72 -3.58 2.00 10.42
C PHE A 72 -4.46 3.25 10.38
N HIS A 73 -3.82 4.41 10.24
CA HIS A 73 -4.46 5.72 10.34
C HIS A 73 -5.45 5.98 9.20
N ASP A 74 -6.55 6.67 9.51
CA ASP A 74 -7.61 6.92 8.52
C ASP A 74 -7.16 7.77 7.32
N VAL A 75 -6.26 8.73 7.55
CA VAL A 75 -5.62 9.49 6.47
C VAL A 75 -4.83 8.58 5.51
N ASP A 76 -4.22 7.52 6.04
CA ASP A 76 -3.42 6.56 5.29
C ASP A 76 -4.34 5.56 4.55
N ARG A 77 -5.55 5.28 5.05
CA ARG A 77 -6.59 4.49 4.34
C ARG A 77 -6.98 5.13 3.01
N VAL A 78 -7.34 6.41 3.04
CA VAL A 78 -7.72 7.15 1.82
C VAL A 78 -6.53 7.24 0.85
N LEU A 79 -5.33 7.48 1.40
CA LEU A 79 -4.12 7.58 0.61
C LEU A 79 -3.75 6.26 -0.08
N LEU A 80 -3.86 5.14 0.63
CA LEU A 80 -3.64 3.80 0.09
C LEU A 80 -4.57 3.51 -1.08
N LEU A 81 -5.88 3.76 -0.92
CA LEU A 81 -6.85 3.58 -1.99
C LEU A 81 -6.46 4.41 -3.22
N LYS A 82 -6.10 5.68 -3.03
CA LYS A 82 -5.63 6.56 -4.12
C LYS A 82 -4.39 6.00 -4.83
N TYR A 83 -3.43 5.46 -4.09
CA TYR A 83 -2.22 4.89 -4.67
C TYR A 83 -2.45 3.60 -5.44
N VAL A 84 -3.30 2.72 -4.93
CA VAL A 84 -3.64 1.45 -5.59
C VAL A 84 -4.55 1.67 -6.79
N ILE A 85 -5.48 2.64 -6.76
CA ILE A 85 -6.30 2.96 -7.95
C ILE A 85 -5.45 3.47 -9.12
N ALA A 86 -4.34 4.16 -8.82
CA ALA A 86 -3.37 4.62 -9.80
C ALA A 86 -2.40 3.51 -10.26
N ASN A 87 -2.46 2.32 -9.66
CA ASN A 87 -1.71 1.16 -10.10
C ASN A 87 -2.39 0.53 -11.33
N PRO A 88 -1.66 0.21 -12.42
CA PRO A 88 -2.23 -0.38 -13.63
C PRO A 88 -3.03 -1.67 -13.40
N VAL A 89 -2.65 -2.46 -12.40
CA VAL A 89 -3.35 -3.71 -12.02
C VAL A 89 -4.40 -3.46 -10.94
N GLY A 90 -4.23 -2.40 -10.14
CA GLY A 90 -5.03 -2.14 -8.95
C GLY A 90 -6.40 -1.51 -9.20
N ARG A 91 -6.60 -0.81 -10.33
CA ARG A 91 -7.84 -0.06 -10.61
C ARG A 91 -9.10 -0.91 -10.44
N ASP A 92 -9.22 -2.02 -11.16
CA ASP A 92 -10.44 -2.83 -11.15
C ASP A 92 -10.59 -3.60 -9.82
N ILE A 93 -9.47 -3.99 -9.20
CA ILE A 93 -9.46 -4.63 -7.88
C ILE A 93 -10.01 -3.68 -6.82
N VAL A 94 -9.57 -2.43 -6.82
CA VAL A 94 -10.04 -1.41 -5.88
C VAL A 94 -11.52 -1.10 -6.10
N LEU A 95 -11.96 -0.92 -7.36
CA LEU A 95 -13.37 -0.64 -7.64
C LEU A 95 -14.27 -1.76 -7.13
N LYS A 96 -13.89 -3.01 -7.38
CA LYS A 96 -14.60 -4.17 -6.84
C LYS A 96 -14.59 -4.19 -5.30
N PHE A 97 -13.42 -3.96 -4.70
CA PHE A 97 -13.30 -3.93 -3.24
C PHE A 97 -14.17 -2.84 -2.60
N LEU A 98 -14.22 -1.64 -3.20
CA LEU A 98 -15.05 -0.54 -2.72
C LEU A 98 -16.54 -0.90 -2.75
N ASP A 99 -17.00 -1.54 -3.82
CA ASP A 99 -18.37 -2.03 -3.95
C ASP A 99 -18.71 -3.07 -2.86
N GLU A 100 -17.84 -4.07 -2.69
CA GLU A 100 -18.03 -5.16 -1.72
C GLU A 100 -17.93 -4.70 -0.26
N ASN A 101 -17.17 -3.64 0.03
CA ASN A 101 -16.84 -3.20 1.39
C ASN A 101 -17.40 -1.81 1.74
N PHE A 102 -18.26 -1.24 0.89
CA PHE A 102 -18.77 0.13 1.05
C PHE A 102 -19.32 0.39 2.46
N SER A 103 -20.10 -0.54 3.02
CA SER A 103 -20.69 -0.41 4.35
C SER A 103 -19.66 -0.35 5.48
N ALA A 104 -18.53 -1.05 5.34
CA ALA A 104 -17.44 -1.00 6.33
C ALA A 104 -16.64 0.29 6.20
N LEU A 105 -16.40 0.74 4.97
CA LEU A 105 -15.66 1.97 4.68
C LEU A 105 -16.45 3.23 5.07
N TYR A 106 -17.77 3.24 4.87
CA TYR A 106 -18.64 4.37 5.20
C TYR A 106 -18.78 4.63 6.71
N LYS A 107 -18.61 3.59 7.54
CA LYS A 107 -18.73 3.69 9.00
C LYS A 107 -17.46 4.23 9.68
N ARG A 108 -16.36 4.37 8.95
CA ARG A 108 -15.11 4.96 9.41
C ARG A 108 -15.13 6.46 9.20
#